data_AF-A0A382M582-F1
#
_entry.id   AF-A0A382M582-F1
#
_cell.length_a   1.000
_cell.length_b   1.000
_cell.length_c   1.000
_cell.angle_alpha   90.00
_cell.angle_beta   90.00
_cell.angle_gamma   90.00
#
_symmetry.space_group_name_H-M   'P 1'
#
loop_
_entity.id
_entity.type
_entity.pdbx_description
1 polymer ?
#
loop_
_entity_poly.entity_id
_entity_poly.type
_entity_poly.pdbx_seq_one_letter_code
_entity_poly.pdbx_strand_id
1 'polypeptide(L)'
;MTYHSLREFLNQLENENELIRITDLVSPILEITEITDRISKQPGGGKAILFENVENSNMPVLINAFGSTKRINIALGVDDIERIPKEINKFLKITPPSSLLEKVKLLPMLLEAANFPPKMVSTKQACCQEVVITGNKVDLG
;
A
#
# COMPACT_ATOMS: atom_id res chain seq x y z
N MET A 1 -1.17 10.47 -6.18
CA MET A 1 -0.95 9.34 -5.25
C MET A 1 0.08 9.78 -4.22
N THR A 2 -0.12 9.41 -2.96
CA THR A 2 0.76 9.83 -1.85
C THR A 2 2.18 9.29 -1.99
N TYR A 3 2.34 8.08 -2.55
CA TYR A 3 3.63 7.45 -2.84
C TYR A 3 3.63 6.88 -4.26
N HIS A 4 4.80 6.91 -4.91
CA HIS A 4 5.00 6.31 -6.23
C HIS A 4 5.45 4.85 -6.16
N SER A 5 5.92 4.39 -4.98
CA SER A 5 6.35 3.00 -4.79
C SER A 5 6.25 2.56 -3.33
N LEU A 6 6.33 1.24 -3.11
CA LEU A 6 6.44 0.67 -1.76
C LEU A 6 7.69 1.19 -1.02
N ARG A 7 8.79 1.44 -1.73
CA ARG A 7 10.05 1.95 -1.13
C ARG A 7 9.85 3.33 -0.53
N GLU A 8 9.15 4.23 -1.23
CA GLU A 8 8.82 5.55 -0.71
C GLU A 8 7.90 5.48 0.51
N PHE A 9 6.92 4.57 0.49
CA PHE A 9 6.06 4.33 1.66
C PHE A 9 6.89 3.83 2.87
N LEU A 10 7.83 2.90 2.67
CA LEU A 10 8.72 2.44 3.74
C LEU A 10 9.59 3.57 4.31
N ASN A 11 10.13 4.44 3.45
CA ASN A 11 10.87 5.62 3.90
C ASN A 11 9.99 6.54 4.77
N GLN A 12 8.72 6.72 4.41
CA GLN A 12 7.79 7.47 5.26
C GLN A 12 7.57 6.77 6.60
N LEU A 13 7.32 5.44 6.61
CA LEU A 13 7.16 4.71 7.87
C LEU A 13 8.40 4.82 8.75
N GLU A 14 9.60 4.81 8.18
CA GLU A 14 10.86 4.99 8.90
C GLU A 14 10.95 6.41 9.50
N ASN A 15 10.64 7.45 8.73
CA ASN A 15 10.60 8.84 9.20
C ASN A 15 9.57 9.06 10.33
N GLU A 16 8.43 8.36 10.28
CA GLU A 16 7.37 8.41 11.29
C GLU A 16 7.60 7.48 12.48
N ASN A 17 8.76 6.81 12.55
CA ASN A 17 9.12 5.82 13.55
C ASN A 17 8.14 4.63 13.62
N GLU A 18 7.49 4.32 12.50
CA GLU A 18 6.50 3.25 12.30
C GLU A 18 7.08 1.99 11.65
N LEU A 19 8.34 2.01 11.23
CA LEU A 19 9.08 0.85 10.72
C LEU A 19 10.18 0.43 11.70
N ILE A 20 10.43 -0.88 11.80
CA ILE A 20 11.63 -1.44 12.38
C ILE A 20 12.28 -2.41 11.38
N ARG A 21 13.60 -2.37 11.30
CA ARG A 21 14.42 -3.29 10.48
C ARG A 21 15.07 -4.32 11.39
N ILE A 22 15.01 -5.59 11.01
CA ILE A 22 15.67 -6.70 11.70
C ILE A 22 16.71 -7.27 10.75
N THR A 23 17.97 -7.17 11.16
CA THR A 23 19.15 -7.61 10.37
C THR A 23 19.61 -9.02 10.75
N ASP A 24 19.18 -9.52 11.91
CA ASP A 24 19.45 -10.88 12.36
C ASP A 24 18.87 -11.91 11.37
N LEU A 25 19.56 -13.05 11.23
CA LEU A 25 19.07 -14.16 10.42
C LEU A 25 17.80 -14.72 11.08
N VAL A 26 16.70 -14.74 10.34
CA VAL A 26 15.42 -15.29 10.82
C VAL A 26 14.88 -16.37 9.89
N SER A 27 14.22 -17.36 10.47
CA SER A 27 13.56 -18.41 9.73
C SER A 27 12.22 -17.92 9.14
N PRO A 28 11.95 -18.16 7.85
CA PRO A 28 10.61 -17.94 7.30
C PRO A 28 9.59 -18.94 7.85
N ILE A 29 10.06 -20.06 8.43
CA ILE A 29 9.21 -21.09 9.01
C ILE A 29 8.87 -20.73 10.44
N LEU A 30 7.68 -20.16 10.63
CA LEU A 30 7.05 -19.79 11.91
C LEU A 30 7.72 -18.65 12.70
N GLU A 31 9.05 -18.49 12.64
CA GLU A 31 9.75 -17.46 13.43
C GLU A 31 9.35 -16.04 13.07
N ILE A 32 9.36 -15.67 11.77
CA ILE A 32 8.84 -14.38 11.29
C ILE A 32 7.42 -14.13 11.79
N THR A 33 6.58 -15.18 11.78
CA THR A 33 5.17 -15.06 12.21
C THR A 33 5.06 -14.86 13.72
N GLU A 34 5.81 -15.60 14.52
CA GLU A 34 5.83 -15.46 15.99
C GLU A 34 6.32 -14.07 16.43
N ILE A 35 7.39 -13.56 15.80
CA ILE A 35 7.88 -12.19 16.05
C ILE A 35 6.79 -11.17 15.68
N THR A 36 6.18 -11.34 14.50
CA THR A 36 5.13 -10.44 14.01
C THR A 36 3.88 -10.48 14.88
N ASP A 37 3.50 -11.65 15.38
CA ASP A 37 2.33 -11.84 16.25
C ASP A 37 2.47 -11.02 17.54
N ARG A 38 3.63 -11.10 18.20
CA ARG A 38 3.92 -10.33 19.40
C ARG A 38 3.89 -8.82 19.14
N ILE A 39 4.44 -8.37 18.02
CA ILE A 39 4.49 -6.94 17.67
C ILE A 39 3.10 -6.42 17.30
N SER A 40 2.37 -7.11 16.43
CA SER A 40 1.05 -6.67 15.94
C SER A 40 -0.01 -6.57 17.05
N LYS A 41 0.15 -7.32 18.14
CA LYS A 41 -0.73 -7.29 19.32
C LYS A 41 -0.36 -6.21 20.35
N GLN A 42 0.72 -5.45 20.13
CA GLN A 42 1.04 -4.32 20.99
C GLN A 42 -0.01 -3.21 20.84
N PRO A 43 -0.18 -2.33 21.86
CA PRO A 43 -1.03 -1.15 21.74
C PRO A 43 -0.73 -0.36 20.47
N GLY A 44 -1.78 -0.02 19.71
CA GLY A 44 -1.62 0.68 18.43
C GLY A 44 -1.08 -0.19 17.28
N GLY A 45 -1.04 -1.52 17.41
CA GLY A 45 -0.69 -2.44 16.31
C GLY A 45 0.81 -2.67 16.10
N GLY A 46 1.64 -2.27 17.07
CA GLY A 46 3.11 -2.33 17.00
C GLY A 46 3.67 -1.56 15.82
N LYS A 47 4.88 -1.90 15.36
CA LYS A 47 5.52 -1.34 14.15
C LYS A 47 5.38 -2.25 12.94
N ALA A 48 5.48 -1.71 11.73
CA ALA A 48 5.81 -2.49 10.55
C ALA A 48 7.21 -3.08 10.69
N ILE A 49 7.45 -4.26 10.11
CA ILE A 49 8.71 -4.99 10.29
C ILE A 49 9.28 -5.34 8.92
N LEU A 50 10.54 -5.01 8.70
CA LEU A 50 11.32 -5.46 7.56
C LEU A 50 12.43 -6.39 8.04
N PHE A 51 12.30 -7.68 7.74
CA PHE A 51 13.35 -8.67 7.96
C PHE A 51 14.29 -8.66 6.75
N GLU A 52 15.55 -8.27 6.96
CA GLU A 52 16.52 -8.07 5.89
C GLU A 52 17.32 -9.34 5.58
N ASN A 53 17.36 -10.30 6.51
CA ASN A 53 18.12 -11.55 6.37
C ASN A 53 17.23 -12.77 6.68
N VAL A 54 16.79 -13.48 5.65
CA VAL A 54 15.85 -14.60 5.76
C VAL A 54 16.55 -15.89 5.32
N GLU A 55 16.46 -16.93 6.15
CA GLU A 55 17.06 -18.24 5.84
C GLU A 55 16.64 -18.74 4.45
N ASN A 56 17.62 -19.19 3.67
CA ASN A 56 17.43 -19.76 2.33
C ASN A 56 16.74 -18.82 1.32
N SER A 57 16.70 -17.50 1.57
CA SER A 57 16.09 -16.52 0.67
C SER A 57 16.99 -15.29 0.51
N ASN A 58 17.16 -14.82 -0.73
CA ASN A 58 17.81 -13.54 -1.01
C ASN A 58 16.82 -12.36 -0.97
N MET A 59 15.52 -12.63 -0.75
CA MET A 59 14.48 -11.61 -0.74
C MET A 59 14.08 -11.28 0.71
N PRO A 60 14.13 -10.00 1.12
CA PRO A 60 13.69 -9.58 2.44
C PRO A 60 12.18 -9.66 2.58
N VAL A 61 11.69 -9.75 3.82
CA VAL A 61 10.26 -9.87 4.14
C VAL A 61 9.76 -8.64 4.86
N LEU A 62 8.87 -7.89 4.22
CA LEU A 62 8.08 -6.84 4.85
C LEU A 62 6.75 -7.41 5.34
N ILE A 63 6.43 -7.17 6.62
CA ILE A 63 5.16 -7.61 7.22
C ILE A 63 4.65 -6.57 8.24
N ASN A 64 3.38 -6.68 8.61
CA ASN A 64 2.69 -5.75 9.52
C ASN A 64 2.65 -4.28 9.04
N ALA A 65 2.92 -4.03 7.74
CA ALA A 65 2.96 -2.70 7.13
C ALA A 65 1.67 -1.90 7.33
N PHE A 66 0.52 -2.58 7.40
CA PHE A 66 -0.81 -1.99 7.60
C PHE A 66 -1.43 -2.38 8.95
N GLY A 67 -0.63 -2.83 9.91
CA GLY A 67 -1.11 -3.35 11.20
C GLY A 67 -1.73 -2.33 12.16
N SER A 68 -1.87 -1.06 11.76
CA SER A 68 -2.44 -0.02 12.61
C SER A 68 -3.23 1.01 11.81
N THR A 69 -4.23 1.64 12.43
CA THR A 69 -4.98 2.75 11.83
C THR A 69 -4.06 3.89 11.43
N LYS A 70 -3.03 4.21 12.24
CA LYS A 70 -2.03 5.23 11.92
C LYS A 70 -1.28 4.89 10.62
N ARG A 71 -0.81 3.65 10.44
CA ARG A 71 -0.10 3.26 9.20
C ARG A 71 -1.03 3.21 7.99
N ILE A 72 -2.30 2.85 8.16
CA ILE A 72 -3.27 2.91 7.06
C ILE A 72 -3.55 4.37 6.66
N ASN A 73 -3.70 5.27 7.64
CA ASN A 73 -3.83 6.71 7.42
C ASN A 73 -2.62 7.26 6.64
N ILE A 74 -1.40 6.91 7.03
CA ILE A 74 -0.16 7.27 6.31
C ILE A 74 -0.21 6.73 4.88
N ALA A 75 -0.50 5.44 4.69
CA ALA A 75 -0.54 4.79 3.38
C ALA A 75 -1.52 5.47 2.40
N LEU A 76 -2.65 5.94 2.93
CA LEU A 76 -3.69 6.64 2.18
C LEU A 76 -3.47 8.16 2.09
N GLY A 77 -2.50 8.72 2.82
CA GLY A 77 -2.24 10.16 2.87
C GLY A 77 -3.37 10.96 3.52
N VAL A 78 -4.02 10.40 4.55
CA VAL A 78 -5.14 11.05 5.25
C VAL A 78 -4.93 11.04 6.76
N ASP A 79 -5.52 12.01 7.46
CA ASP A 79 -5.51 12.01 8.94
C ASP A 79 -6.53 11.03 9.54
N ASP A 80 -7.56 10.69 8.76
CA ASP A 80 -8.69 9.85 9.17
C ASP A 80 -9.21 9.05 7.97
N ILE A 81 -9.04 7.73 8.04
CA ILE A 81 -9.49 6.78 7.02
C ILE A 81 -11.00 6.89 6.74
N GLU A 82 -11.82 7.32 7.71
CA GLU A 82 -13.26 7.47 7.55
C GLU A 82 -13.65 8.61 6.58
N ARG A 83 -12.68 9.45 6.17
CA ARG A 83 -12.88 10.41 5.08
C ARG A 83 -13.04 9.73 3.73
N ILE A 84 -12.31 8.63 3.49
CA ILE A 84 -12.29 7.96 2.18
C ILE A 84 -13.68 7.42 1.79
N PRO A 85 -14.41 6.65 2.64
CA PRO A 85 -15.77 6.22 2.32
C PRO A 85 -16.72 7.40 2.07
N LYS A 86 -16.58 8.51 2.80
CA LYS A 86 -17.43 9.70 2.62
C LYS A 86 -17.21 10.36 1.26
N GLU A 87 -15.98 10.37 0.77
CA GLU A 87 -15.64 10.88 -0.56
C GLU A 87 -16.14 9.95 -1.66
N ILE A 88 -15.89 8.65 -1.56
CA ILE A 88 -16.36 7.64 -2.53
C ILE A 88 -17.88 7.66 -2.66
N ASN A 89 -18.61 7.84 -1.55
CA ASN A 89 -20.07 7.92 -1.54
C ASN A 89 -20.65 9.02 -2.47
N LYS A 90 -19.90 10.10 -2.74
CA LYS A 90 -20.32 11.15 -3.67
C LYS A 90 -20.45 10.63 -5.10
N PHE A 91 -19.59 9.70 -5.48
CA PHE A 91 -19.57 9.09 -6.82
C PHE A 91 -20.55 7.91 -6.95
N LEU A 92 -20.89 7.23 -5.86
CA LEU A 92 -21.83 6.10 -5.88
C LEU A 92 -23.30 6.51 -5.89
N LYS A 93 -23.64 7.68 -5.34
CA LYS A 93 -25.03 8.17 -5.21
C LYS A 93 -25.48 9.05 -6.37
N ILE A 94 -24.88 8.90 -7.55
CA ILE A 94 -25.22 9.72 -8.71
C ILE A 94 -26.59 9.29 -9.25
N THR A 95 -27.59 10.16 -9.10
CA THR A 95 -28.85 10.02 -9.81
C THR A 95 -28.69 10.51 -11.25
N PRO A 96 -29.28 9.83 -12.25
CA PRO A 96 -29.27 10.31 -13.63
C PRO A 96 -29.86 11.72 -13.71
N PRO A 97 -29.14 12.71 -14.27
CA PRO A 97 -29.61 14.08 -14.35
C PRO A 97 -30.78 14.18 -15.33
N SER A 98 -31.87 14.81 -14.89
CA SER A 98 -33.09 15.02 -15.66
C SER A 98 -33.12 16.40 -16.34
N SER A 99 -32.40 17.39 -15.80
CA SER A 99 -32.40 18.77 -16.29
C SER A 99 -31.02 19.25 -16.76
N LEU A 100 -31.01 20.32 -17.59
CA LEU A 100 -29.77 20.98 -18.05
C LEU A 100 -28.94 21.52 -16.88
N LEU A 101 -29.59 22.08 -15.85
CA LEU A 101 -28.92 22.60 -14.65
C LEU A 101 -28.23 21.48 -13.84
N GLU A 102 -28.87 20.32 -13.72
CA GLU A 102 -28.28 19.15 -13.05
C GLU A 102 -27.05 18.62 -13.80
N LYS A 103 -27.07 18.61 -15.13
CA LYS A 103 -25.92 18.21 -15.95
C LYS A 103 -24.71 19.13 -15.71
N VAL A 104 -24.92 20.45 -15.61
CA VAL A 104 -23.84 21.40 -15.31
C VAL A 104 -23.25 21.16 -13.91
N LYS A 105 -24.09 20.85 -12.92
CA LYS A 105 -23.64 20.54 -11.55
C LYS A 105 -22.82 19.25 -11.45
N LEU A 106 -23.03 18.29 -12.35
CA LEU A 106 -22.27 17.03 -12.38
C LEU A 106 -20.89 17.17 -13.05
N LEU A 107 -20.69 18.20 -13.88
CA LEU A 107 -19.47 18.38 -14.65
C LEU A 107 -18.18 18.41 -13.79
N PRO A 108 -18.10 19.16 -12.66
CA PRO A 108 -16.90 19.17 -11.82
C PRO A 108 -16.53 17.79 -11.27
N MET A 109 -17.53 17.02 -10.84
CA MET A 109 -17.32 15.67 -10.31
C MET A 109 -16.87 14.70 -11.41
N LEU A 110 -17.39 14.83 -12.64
CA LEU A 110 -16.92 14.03 -13.78
C LEU A 110 -15.47 14.36 -14.15
N LEU A 111 -15.07 15.63 -14.08
CA LEU A 111 -13.68 16.05 -14.28
C LEU A 111 -12.75 15.49 -13.20
N GLU A 112 -13.20 15.43 -11.95
CA GLU A 112 -12.45 14.79 -10.87
C GLU A 112 -12.27 13.28 -11.14
N ALA A 113 -13.36 12.58 -11.48
CA ALA A 113 -13.36 11.15 -11.79
C ALA A 113 -12.51 10.78 -13.01
N ALA A 114 -12.33 11.71 -13.96
CA ALA A 114 -11.47 11.50 -15.13
C ALA A 114 -9.99 11.24 -14.76
N ASN A 115 -9.58 11.58 -13.53
CA ASN A 115 -8.23 11.31 -13.01
C ASN A 115 -8.06 9.92 -12.36
N PHE A 116 -9.13 9.13 -12.24
CA PHE A 116 -9.08 7.81 -11.58
C PHE A 116 -8.43 6.70 -12.40
N PRO A 117 -8.61 6.62 -13.73
CA PRO A 117 -7.97 5.57 -14.51
C PRO A 117 -6.45 5.58 -14.35
N PRO A 118 -5.81 4.40 -14.28
CA PRO A 118 -4.37 4.32 -14.13
C PRO A 118 -3.65 4.89 -15.36
N LYS A 119 -2.49 5.50 -15.13
CA LYS A 119 -1.61 5.96 -16.20
C LYS A 119 -0.80 4.77 -16.72
N MET A 120 -0.90 4.49 -18.02
CA MET A 120 0.00 3.55 -18.68
C MET A 120 1.42 4.12 -18.75
N VAL A 121 2.40 3.33 -18.35
CA VAL A 121 3.82 3.70 -18.34
C VAL A 121 4.62 2.80 -19.25
N SER A 122 5.76 3.31 -19.72
CA SER A 122 6.68 2.51 -20.54
C SER A 122 7.39 1.45 -19.69
N THR A 123 7.91 0.41 -20.34
CA THR A 123 8.73 -0.63 -19.67
C THR A 123 9.94 -0.04 -18.95
N LYS A 124 10.53 1.04 -19.47
CA LYS A 124 11.64 1.77 -18.81
C LYS A 124 11.28 2.38 -17.46
N GLN A 125 9.98 2.62 -17.21
CA GLN A 125 9.47 3.17 -15.95
C GLN A 125 8.86 2.09 -15.05
N ALA A 126 8.76 0.85 -15.52
CA ALA A 126 8.14 -0.26 -14.81
C ALA A 126 9.20 -1.10 -14.08
N CYS A 127 9.68 -0.62 -12.93
CA CYS A 127 10.69 -1.33 -12.12
C CYS A 127 10.29 -2.78 -11.76
N CYS A 128 8.99 -3.09 -11.71
CA CYS A 128 8.51 -4.46 -11.49
C CYS A 128 8.87 -5.45 -12.61
N GLN A 129 9.42 -4.98 -13.74
CA GLN A 129 9.83 -5.79 -14.89
C GLN A 129 11.35 -5.83 -15.08
N GLU A 130 12.14 -5.38 -14.10
CA GLU A 130 13.62 -5.40 -14.17
C GLU A 130 14.21 -6.82 -14.19
N VAL A 131 13.56 -7.76 -13.49
CA VAL A 131 13.96 -9.18 -13.46
C VAL A 131 12.79 -10.02 -13.98
N VAL A 132 13.01 -10.74 -15.08
CA VAL A 132 11.98 -11.55 -15.74
C VAL A 132 12.46 -12.99 -15.85
N ILE A 133 11.80 -13.88 -15.11
CA ILE A 133 12.02 -15.33 -15.13
C ILE A 133 10.74 -15.97 -15.70
N THR A 134 10.88 -16.81 -16.72
CA THR A 134 9.74 -17.40 -17.44
C THR A 134 9.91 -18.88 -17.72
N GLY A 135 8.80 -19.58 -17.92
CA GLY A 135 8.75 -21.00 -18.28
C GLY A 135 9.47 -21.89 -17.25
N ASN A 136 10.27 -22.82 -17.74
CA ASN A 136 10.97 -23.82 -16.91
C ASN A 136 12.07 -23.23 -16.00
N LYS A 137 12.35 -21.92 -16.09
CA LYS A 137 13.29 -21.23 -15.19
C LYS A 137 12.60 -20.72 -13.92
N VAL A 138 11.27 -20.73 -13.86
CA VAL A 138 10.51 -20.30 -12.69
C VAL A 138 10.64 -21.36 -11.60
N ASP A 139 11.10 -20.94 -10.45
CA ASP A 139 11.17 -21.71 -9.22
C ASP A 139 10.66 -20.80 -8.09
N LEU A 140 9.69 -21.27 -7.31
CA LEU A 140 9.08 -20.51 -6.21
C LEU A 140 9.58 -20.96 -4.83
N GLY A 141 10.53 -21.91 -4.78
CA GLY A 141 10.99 -22.57 -3.56
C GLY A 141 10.39 -23.96 -3.37
#